data_AF-A0A8T3X5Z0-F1
#
_entry.id   AF-A0A8T3X5Z0-F1
#
_cell.length_a   1.000
_cell.length_b   1.000
_cell.length_c   1.000
_cell.angle_alpha   90.00
_cell.angle_beta   90.00
_cell.angle_gamma   90.00
#
_symmetry.space_group_name_H-M   'P 1'
#
loop_
_entity.id
_entity.type
_entity.pdbx_description
1 polymer ?
#
loop_
_entity_poly.entity_id
_entity_poly.type
_entity_poly.pdbx_seq_one_letter_code
_entity_poly.pdbx_strand_id
1 'polypeptide(L)'
;MGNLLFVLLIITALFFIFLAVKQMFSEPIKKKFCVICSAVTITWIGLFILNRLGFFSDLVLLALLMGQTILGVFYIVESKVEERFKLFRLPFLLSEVLIAYFIINSSYNFTFEILFIMILWFFFWLIYLYRTKTGFNKLVNSIVDCCKKW
;
A
#
# COMPACT_ATOMS: atom_id res chain seq x y z
N MET A 1 -19.74 -22.59 2.14
CA MET A 1 -19.70 -21.33 2.91
C MET A 1 -18.96 -20.31 2.06
N GLY A 2 -19.50 -19.12 1.81
CA GLY A 2 -18.84 -18.17 0.90
C GLY A 2 -17.46 -17.75 1.43
N ASN A 3 -16.44 -17.76 0.57
CA ASN A 3 -15.07 -17.36 0.91
C ASN A 3 -15.02 -16.02 1.64
N LEU A 4 -15.89 -15.08 1.23
CA LEU A 4 -16.03 -13.77 1.87
C LEU A 4 -16.44 -13.84 3.35
N LEU A 5 -17.50 -14.57 3.68
CA LEU A 5 -17.99 -14.64 5.07
C LEU A 5 -16.93 -15.26 5.98
N PHE A 6 -16.27 -16.32 5.52
CA PHE A 6 -15.20 -16.98 6.27
C PHE A 6 -14.03 -16.02 6.56
N VAL A 7 -13.60 -15.26 5.56
CA VAL A 7 -12.53 -14.27 5.72
C VAL A 7 -12.94 -13.14 6.67
N LEU A 8 -14.17 -12.62 6.56
CA LEU A 8 -14.68 -11.60 7.49
C LEU A 8 -14.73 -12.11 8.94
N LEU A 9 -15.14 -13.36 9.15
CA LEU A 9 -15.12 -14.00 10.47
C LEU A 9 -13.69 -14.15 11.00
N ILE A 10 -12.73 -14.55 10.17
CA ILE A 10 -11.31 -14.64 10.55
C ILE A 10 -10.76 -13.27 10.98
N ILE A 11 -10.97 -12.23 10.17
CA ILE A 11 -10.48 -10.88 10.48
C ILE A 11 -11.08 -10.40 11.80
N THR A 12 -12.39 -10.62 12.00
CA THR A 12 -13.09 -10.25 13.23
C THR A 12 -12.55 -11.01 14.44
N ALA A 13 -12.34 -12.32 14.32
CA ALA A 13 -11.77 -13.14 15.39
C ALA A 13 -10.34 -12.71 15.72
N LEU A 14 -9.47 -12.53 14.72
CA LEU A 14 -8.10 -12.07 14.88
C LEU A 14 -8.04 -10.67 15.51
N PHE A 15 -8.98 -9.78 15.16
CA PHE A 15 -9.07 -8.46 15.77
C PHE A 15 -9.27 -8.55 17.29
N PHE A 16 -10.23 -9.36 17.76
CA PHE A 16 -10.44 -9.53 19.20
C PHE A 16 -9.26 -10.23 19.90
N ILE A 17 -8.66 -11.23 19.25
CA ILE A 17 -7.46 -11.91 19.76
C ILE A 17 -6.31 -10.89 19.93
N PHE A 18 -6.01 -10.10 18.90
CA PHE A 18 -4.95 -9.09 18.98
C PHE A 18 -5.28 -7.93 19.90
N LEU A 19 -6.57 -7.62 20.12
CA LEU A 19 -6.99 -6.65 21.13
C LEU A 19 -6.65 -7.16 22.54
N ALA A 20 -6.95 -8.43 22.83
CA ALA A 20 -6.61 -9.06 24.11
C ALA A 20 -5.09 -9.14 24.31
N VAL A 21 -4.35 -9.58 23.29
CA VAL A 21 -2.87 -9.63 23.32
C VAL A 21 -2.28 -8.22 23.51
N LYS A 22 -2.86 -7.20 22.87
CA LYS A 22 -2.43 -5.81 23.03
C LYS A 22 -2.49 -5.34 24.48
N GLN A 23 -3.45 -5.81 25.27
CA GLN A 23 -3.57 -5.42 26.69
C GLN A 23 -2.39 -5.93 27.53
N MET A 24 -1.76 -7.04 27.15
CA MET A 24 -0.62 -7.64 27.86
C MET A 24 0.71 -6.89 27.62
N PHE A 25 0.81 -6.05 26.60
CA PHE A 25 2.04 -5.31 26.29
C PHE A 25 2.21 -4.01 27.09
N SER A 26 3.46 -3.53 27.18
CA SER A 26 3.79 -2.24 27.81
C SER A 26 3.32 -1.05 26.96
N GLU A 27 3.05 0.08 27.62
CA GLU A 27 2.60 1.36 27.01
C GLU A 27 3.31 1.79 25.72
N PRO A 28 4.65 1.74 25.60
CA PRO A 28 5.32 2.18 24.37
C PRO A 28 4.99 1.29 23.16
N ILE A 29 4.72 0.01 23.38
CA ILE A 29 4.38 -0.95 22.31
C ILE A 29 2.91 -0.80 21.94
N LYS A 30 2.03 -0.59 22.93
CA LYS A 30 0.59 -0.37 22.73
C LYS A 30 0.26 0.77 21.76
N LYS A 31 1.03 1.87 21.80
CA LYS A 31 0.81 3.04 20.93
C LYS A 31 1.19 2.81 19.48
N LYS A 32 2.16 1.92 19.20
CA LYS A 32 2.64 1.63 17.83
C LYS A 32 1.87 0.50 17.15
N PHE A 33 1.18 -0.35 17.93
CA PHE A 33 0.51 -1.53 17.40
C PHE A 33 -0.95 -1.25 17.01
N CYS A 34 -1.21 -1.24 15.69
CA CYS A 34 -2.56 -1.17 15.11
C CYS A 34 -3.16 -2.57 14.99
N VAL A 35 -4.11 -2.89 15.88
CA VAL A 35 -4.77 -4.20 15.97
C VAL A 35 -5.44 -4.59 14.65
N ILE A 36 -6.20 -3.67 14.05
CA ILE A 36 -6.91 -3.90 12.78
C ILE A 36 -5.92 -4.17 11.65
N CYS A 37 -4.87 -3.33 11.55
CA CYS A 37 -3.86 -3.46 10.52
C CYS A 37 -3.18 -4.83 10.60
N SER A 38 -2.78 -5.26 11.81
CA SER A 38 -2.19 -6.59 12.01
C SER A 38 -3.14 -7.74 11.69
N ALA A 39 -4.43 -7.63 12.05
CA ALA A 39 -5.43 -8.65 11.73
C ALA A 39 -5.61 -8.80 10.21
N VAL A 40 -5.77 -7.69 9.49
CA VAL A 40 -5.88 -7.70 8.02
C VAL A 40 -4.60 -8.22 7.38
N THR A 41 -3.42 -7.75 7.81
CA THR A 41 -2.13 -8.17 7.24
C THR A 41 -1.88 -9.66 7.41
N ILE A 42 -2.11 -10.21 8.61
CA ILE A 42 -1.93 -11.64 8.86
C ILE A 42 -2.94 -12.47 8.07
N THR A 43 -4.17 -11.98 7.93
CA THR A 43 -5.20 -12.67 7.15
C THR A 43 -4.78 -12.80 5.70
N TRP A 44 -4.41 -11.70 5.02
CA TRP A 44 -4.06 -11.80 3.61
C TRP A 44 -2.77 -12.56 3.38
N ILE A 45 -1.77 -12.48 4.28
CA ILE A 45 -0.56 -13.29 4.19
C ILE A 45 -0.91 -14.78 4.26
N GLY A 46 -1.79 -15.17 5.19
CA GLY A 46 -2.29 -16.54 5.29
C GLY A 46 -3.03 -16.99 4.02
N LEU A 47 -3.93 -16.16 3.50
CA LEU A 47 -4.65 -16.43 2.26
C LEU A 47 -3.74 -16.50 1.04
N PHE A 48 -2.69 -15.68 0.99
CA PHE A 48 -1.68 -15.71 -0.07
C PHE A 48 -0.91 -17.04 -0.06
N ILE A 49 -0.50 -17.53 1.12
CA ILE A 49 0.15 -18.85 1.25
C ILE A 49 -0.81 -19.96 0.81
N LEU A 50 -2.08 -19.91 1.25
CA LEU A 50 -3.09 -20.87 0.83
C LEU A 50 -3.36 -20.83 -0.68
N ASN A 51 -3.30 -19.65 -1.28
CA ASN A 51 -3.43 -19.48 -2.73
C ASN A 51 -2.27 -20.16 -3.47
N ARG A 52 -1.04 -20.01 -2.99
CA ARG A 52 0.14 -20.68 -3.57
C ARG A 52 0.12 -22.19 -3.42
N LEU A 53 -0.53 -22.70 -2.37
CA LEU A 53 -0.75 -24.13 -2.16
C LEU A 53 -1.96 -24.70 -2.93
N GLY A 54 -2.73 -23.85 -3.63
CA GLY A 54 -3.90 -24.26 -4.41
C GLY A 54 -5.20 -24.41 -3.60
N PHE A 55 -5.19 -24.08 -2.30
CA PHE A 55 -6.36 -24.20 -1.41
C PHE A 55 -7.27 -22.96 -1.41
N PHE A 56 -6.83 -21.85 -2.01
CA PHE A 56 -7.60 -20.61 -2.08
C PHE A 56 -7.51 -20.00 -3.49
N SER A 57 -8.64 -19.70 -4.12
CA SER A 57 -8.69 -19.25 -5.53
C SER A 57 -9.27 -17.84 -5.72
N ASP A 58 -9.82 -17.23 -4.68
CA ASP A 58 -10.47 -15.91 -4.78
C ASP A 58 -9.44 -14.78 -4.75
N LEU A 59 -8.83 -14.53 -5.92
CA LEU A 59 -7.82 -13.49 -6.11
C LEU A 59 -8.38 -12.08 -5.89
N VAL A 60 -9.68 -11.86 -6.09
CA VAL A 60 -10.31 -10.54 -5.91
C VAL A 60 -10.29 -10.19 -4.42
N LEU A 61 -10.71 -11.13 -3.57
CA LEU A 61 -10.69 -10.92 -2.12
C LEU A 61 -9.27 -10.70 -1.60
N LEU A 62 -8.30 -11.47 -2.11
CA LEU A 62 -6.90 -11.32 -1.77
C LEU A 62 -6.34 -9.94 -2.15
N ALA A 63 -6.63 -9.49 -3.38
CA ALA A 63 -6.21 -8.18 -3.89
C ALA A 63 -6.81 -7.03 -3.07
N LEU A 64 -8.09 -7.13 -2.67
CA LEU A 64 -8.75 -6.13 -1.83
C LEU A 64 -8.07 -5.97 -0.46
N LEU A 65 -7.72 -7.09 0.19
CA LEU A 65 -7.03 -7.05 1.49
C LEU A 65 -5.59 -6.54 1.39
N MET A 66 -4.86 -6.92 0.32
CA MET A 66 -3.54 -6.36 0.05
C MET A 66 -3.62 -4.84 -0.20
N GLY A 67 -4.64 -4.37 -0.93
CA GLY A 67 -4.87 -2.95 -1.20
C GLY A 67 -4.97 -2.09 0.07
N GLN A 68 -5.59 -2.60 1.13
CA GLN A 68 -5.63 -1.91 2.42
C GLN A 68 -4.24 -1.76 3.07
N THR A 69 -3.36 -2.74 2.86
CA THR A 69 -1.98 -2.69 3.36
C THR A 69 -1.13 -1.72 2.55
N ILE A 70 -1.27 -1.72 1.22
CA ILE A 70 -0.59 -0.78 0.32
C ILE A 70 -0.91 0.66 0.72
N LEU A 71 -2.19 1.01 0.85
CA LEU A 71 -2.59 2.35 1.27
C LEU A 71 -2.05 2.71 2.67
N GLY A 72 -2.03 1.75 3.59
CA GLY A 72 -1.43 1.96 4.92
C GLY A 72 0.06 2.31 4.84
N VAL A 73 0.83 1.58 4.03
CA VAL A 73 2.26 1.87 3.80
C VAL A 73 2.43 3.23 3.14
N PHE A 74 1.64 3.51 2.09
CA PHE A 74 1.64 4.78 1.37
C PHE A 74 1.50 5.97 2.33
N TYR A 75 0.47 5.99 3.19
CA TYR A 75 0.26 7.10 4.12
C TYR A 75 1.35 7.23 5.19
N ILE A 76 1.92 6.10 5.66
CA ILE A 76 3.03 6.12 6.62
C ILE A 76 4.30 6.72 5.99
N VAL A 77 4.59 6.38 4.74
CA VAL A 77 5.74 6.96 4.01
C VAL A 77 5.47 8.43 3.73
N GLU A 78 4.29 8.74 3.20
CA GLU A 78 3.89 10.10 2.82
C GLU A 78 3.93 11.10 4.00
N SER A 79 3.56 10.67 5.20
CA SER A 79 3.59 11.50 6.42
C SER A 79 5.01 11.80 6.93
N LYS A 80 6.00 10.98 6.57
CA LYS A 80 7.40 11.15 6.99
C LYS A 80 8.27 11.86 5.95
N VAL A 81 7.81 11.90 4.70
CA VAL A 81 8.55 12.47 3.57
C VAL A 81 8.43 14.00 3.56
N GLU A 82 9.55 14.68 3.35
CA GLU A 82 9.58 16.14 3.24
C GLU A 82 8.72 16.65 2.07
N GLU A 83 8.15 17.86 2.24
CA GLU A 83 7.26 18.49 1.24
C GLU A 83 7.84 18.51 -0.18
N ARG A 84 9.16 18.67 -0.32
CA ARG A 84 9.84 18.70 -1.64
C ARG A 84 9.73 17.39 -2.42
N PHE A 85 9.62 16.25 -1.74
CA PHE A 85 9.55 14.93 -2.35
C PHE A 85 8.11 14.43 -2.54
N LYS A 86 7.11 15.17 -2.02
CA LYS A 86 5.70 14.85 -2.22
C LYS A 86 5.26 14.87 -3.69
N LEU A 87 6.06 15.48 -4.57
CA LEU A 87 5.87 15.37 -6.02
C LEU A 87 5.85 13.89 -6.48
N PHE A 88 6.63 13.00 -5.86
CA PHE A 88 6.74 11.60 -6.26
C PHE A 88 5.64 10.68 -5.71
N ARG A 89 4.57 11.22 -5.12
CA ARG A 89 3.47 10.42 -4.54
C ARG A 89 2.80 9.50 -5.55
N LEU A 90 2.47 10.01 -6.73
CA LEU A 90 1.84 9.22 -7.79
C LEU A 90 2.74 8.06 -8.27
N PRO A 91 3.99 8.29 -8.71
CA PRO A 91 4.84 7.19 -9.15
C PRO A 91 5.13 6.20 -8.02
N PHE A 92 5.21 6.66 -6.76
CA PHE A 92 5.36 5.78 -5.60
C PHE A 92 4.14 4.88 -5.39
N LEU A 93 2.92 5.44 -5.35
CA LEU A 93 1.69 4.67 -5.20
C LEU A 93 1.52 3.61 -6.30
N LEU A 94 1.75 4.00 -7.56
CA LEU A 94 1.66 3.07 -8.69
C LEU A 94 2.71 1.96 -8.63
N SER A 95 3.90 2.26 -8.07
CA SER A 95 4.94 1.27 -7.85
C SER A 95 4.51 0.23 -6.81
N GLU A 96 3.87 0.65 -5.72
CA GLU A 96 3.34 -0.29 -4.71
C GLU A 96 2.21 -1.17 -5.28
N VAL A 97 1.31 -0.60 -6.10
CA VAL A 97 0.28 -1.37 -6.81
C VAL A 97 0.90 -2.41 -7.74
N LEU A 98 1.94 -2.04 -8.50
CA LEU A 98 2.64 -2.98 -9.37
C LEU A 98 3.31 -4.11 -8.58
N ILE A 99 3.96 -3.78 -7.46
CA ILE A 99 4.58 -4.78 -6.58
C ILE A 99 3.53 -5.76 -6.04
N ALA A 100 2.40 -5.27 -5.54
CA ALA A 100 1.34 -6.13 -5.03
C ALA A 100 0.75 -7.02 -6.12
N TYR A 101 0.51 -6.48 -7.31
CA TYR A 101 0.02 -7.26 -8.43
C TYR A 101 1.05 -8.32 -8.89
N PHE A 102 2.34 -7.98 -8.91
CA PHE A 102 3.43 -8.92 -9.18
C PHE A 102 3.45 -10.09 -8.18
N ILE A 103 3.27 -9.79 -6.89
CA ILE A 103 3.21 -10.79 -5.82
C ILE A 103 2.05 -11.77 -6.07
N ILE A 104 0.88 -11.28 -6.46
CA ILE A 104 -0.29 -12.11 -6.74
C ILE A 104 -0.11 -12.91 -8.03
N ASN A 105 0.37 -12.29 -9.10
CA ASN A 105 0.35 -12.85 -10.45
C ASN A 105 1.75 -12.99 -11.05
N SER A 106 2.53 -13.91 -10.51
CA SER A 106 3.95 -14.09 -10.88
C SER A 106 4.20 -14.58 -12.31
N SER A 107 3.17 -15.11 -12.99
CA SER A 107 3.29 -15.65 -14.35
C SER A 107 3.03 -14.61 -15.45
N TYR A 108 2.58 -13.41 -15.08
CA TYR A 108 2.31 -12.34 -16.03
C TYR A 108 3.61 -11.64 -16.47
N ASN A 109 3.67 -11.18 -17.72
CA ASN A 109 4.84 -10.46 -18.23
C ASN A 109 4.71 -8.96 -17.94
N PHE A 110 5.50 -8.47 -16.98
CA PHE A 110 5.46 -7.10 -16.47
C PHE A 110 6.29 -6.07 -17.24
N THR A 111 6.84 -6.44 -18.40
CA THR A 111 7.83 -5.60 -19.10
C THR A 111 7.29 -4.20 -19.42
N PHE A 112 6.04 -4.09 -19.87
CA PHE A 112 5.44 -2.80 -20.24
C PHE A 112 5.07 -1.95 -19.04
N GLU A 113 4.55 -2.56 -17.97
CA GLU A 113 4.18 -1.88 -16.73
C GLU A 113 5.41 -1.33 -16.02
N ILE A 114 6.50 -2.11 -15.96
CA ILE A 114 7.78 -1.67 -15.42
C ILE A 114 8.33 -0.50 -16.26
N LEU A 115 8.30 -0.61 -17.59
CA LEU A 115 8.75 0.48 -18.48
C LEU A 115 7.92 1.76 -18.27
N PHE A 116 6.59 1.64 -18.17
CA PHE A 116 5.70 2.76 -17.91
C PHE A 116 6.04 3.45 -16.57
N ILE A 117 6.22 2.67 -15.50
CA ILE A 117 6.60 3.21 -14.20
C ILE A 117 7.98 3.88 -14.26
N MET A 118 8.97 3.30 -14.94
CA MET A 118 10.28 3.93 -15.11
C MET A 118 10.19 5.27 -15.85
N ILE A 119 9.41 5.35 -16.92
CA ILE A 119 9.16 6.60 -17.66
C ILE A 119 8.49 7.63 -16.76
N LEU A 120 7.49 7.22 -15.96
CA LEU A 120 6.79 8.09 -15.04
C LEU A 120 7.74 8.65 -13.97
N TRP A 121 8.56 7.80 -13.35
CA TRP A 121 9.59 8.23 -12.39
C TRP A 121 10.57 9.21 -13.03
N PHE A 122 11.04 8.92 -14.25
CA PHE A 122 11.93 9.81 -14.99
C PHE A 122 11.29 11.18 -15.28
N PHE A 123 10.03 11.20 -15.68
CA PHE A 123 9.30 12.45 -15.94
C PHE A 123 9.14 13.30 -14.68
N PHE A 124 8.73 12.69 -13.56
CA PHE A 124 8.63 13.37 -12.27
C PHE A 124 9.99 13.84 -11.75
N TRP A 125 11.05 13.07 -12.01
CA TRP A 125 12.42 13.44 -11.70
C TRP A 125 12.87 14.68 -12.50
N LEU A 126 12.59 14.73 -13.80
CA LEU A 126 12.86 15.92 -14.61
C LEU A 126 12.12 17.15 -14.08
N ILE A 127 10.82 17.02 -13.76
CA ILE A 127 10.04 18.12 -13.17
C ILE A 127 10.69 18.59 -11.86
N TYR A 128 11.15 17.67 -11.01
CA TYR A 128 11.83 17.99 -9.77
C TYR A 128 13.10 18.81 -10.00
N LEU A 129 13.93 18.45 -11.00
CA LEU A 129 15.14 19.20 -11.34
C LEU A 129 14.85 20.60 -11.91
N TYR A 130 13.81 20.73 -12.74
CA TYR A 130 13.46 22.01 -13.37
C TYR A 130 12.60 22.93 -12.49
N ARG A 131 12.23 22.49 -11.27
CA ARG A 131 11.39 23.24 -10.33
C ARG A 131 11.90 24.65 -10.06
N THR A 132 13.20 24.86 -9.97
CA THR A 132 13.79 26.17 -9.64
C THR A 132 13.70 27.21 -10.76
N LYS A 133 13.34 26.81 -12.00
CA LYS A 133 13.14 27.76 -13.10
C LYS A 133 11.76 28.42 -13.00
N THR A 134 11.73 29.74 -13.19
CA THR A 134 10.58 30.64 -12.98
C THR A 134 9.28 30.22 -13.69
N GLY A 135 9.34 29.46 -14.79
CA GLY A 135 8.16 28.97 -15.51
C GLY A 135 7.47 27.73 -14.90
N PHE A 136 8.19 26.87 -14.18
CA PHE A 136 7.67 25.56 -13.74
C PHE A 136 7.16 25.53 -12.30
N ASN A 137 7.52 26.52 -11.49
CA ASN A 137 7.09 26.61 -10.09
C ASN A 137 5.57 26.58 -9.91
N LYS A 138 4.80 27.19 -10.84
CA LYS A 138 3.33 27.23 -10.74
C LYS A 138 2.69 25.85 -10.94
N LEU A 139 3.20 25.05 -11.90
CA LEU A 139 2.74 23.68 -12.14
C LEU A 139 3.12 22.75 -10.98
N VAL A 140 4.35 22.85 -10.49
CA VAL A 140 4.82 22.04 -9.36
C VAL A 140 3.99 22.34 -8.11
N ASN A 141 3.74 23.62 -7.81
CA ASN A 141 2.92 23.99 -6.67
C ASN A 141 1.48 23.51 -6.84
N SER A 142 0.90 23.61 -8.04
CA SER A 142 -0.45 23.07 -8.30
C SER A 142 -0.54 21.56 -8.07
N ILE A 143 0.47 20.78 -8.46
CA ILE A 143 0.49 19.33 -8.25
C ILE A 143 0.64 19.00 -6.76
N VAL A 144 1.57 19.68 -6.08
CA VAL A 144 1.80 19.47 -4.64
C VAL A 144 0.58 19.92 -3.82
N ASP A 145 -0.07 21.02 -4.18
CA ASP A 145 -1.25 21.56 -3.50
C ASP A 145 -2.49 20.67 -3.67
N CYS A 146 -2.70 20.07 -4.86
CA CYS A 146 -3.74 19.04 -5.08
C CYS A 146 -3.59 17.85 -4.13
N CYS A 147 -2.37 17.57 -3.68
CA CYS A 147 -2.07 16.45 -2.80
C CYS A 147 -1.93 16.87 -1.32
N LYS A 148 -1.91 18.17 -0.99
CA LYS A 148 -1.58 18.65 0.36
C LYS A 148 -2.72 18.53 1.38
N LYS A 149 -3.97 18.39 0.92
CA LYS A 149 -5.18 18.27 1.77
C LYS A 149 -5.84 16.91 1.59
N TRP A 150 -5.40 15.91 2.36
CA TRP A 150 -6.11 14.65 2.57
C TRP A 150 -6.00 14.27 4.04
#